data_AF-A0A8H4TYD3-F1
#
_entry.id   AF-A0A8H4TYD3-F1
#
_cell.length_a   1.000
_cell.length_b   1.000
_cell.length_c   1.000
_cell.angle_alpha   90.00
_cell.angle_beta   90.00
_cell.angle_gamma   90.00
#
_symmetry.space_group_name_H-M   'P 1'
#
loop_
_entity.id
_entity.type
_entity.pdbx_description
1 polymer ?
#
loop_
_entity_poly.entity_id
_entity_poly.type
_entity_poly.pdbx_seq_one_letter_code
_entity_poly.pdbx_strand_id
1 'polypeptide(L)'
;SLRALAEDEEEENQILAPSKERVSMANVLFCANQIFTSKASNFLSRRLFIITDSDNPHAEDRTMRSAATVRAKDLYDLGVIIELFPISKPEHEFDRSKFYDDIVYKTAPGDPEASAFTAAGTQVPNASGDGISLLNSLLSSVNSRSVPRRALFKIPLEFSPNFKISITGYLIFKRQEPSRSCYVWLGGEKPALAKGTTIQIADDTARTIEKAEIRKAYKFGGEQVSFTIEEQAKL
;
A
#
# COMPACT_ATOMS: atom_id res chain seq x y z
N SER A 1 -4.52 20.24 11.16
CA SER A 1 -4.56 18.86 10.63
C SER A 1 -5.59 18.82 9.51
N LEU A 2 -5.56 17.88 8.55
CA LEU A 2 -6.55 17.86 7.45
C LEU A 2 -8.02 17.81 7.92
N ARG A 3 -8.26 17.32 9.13
CA ARG A 3 -9.59 17.33 9.77
C ARG A 3 -10.03 18.71 10.24
N ALA A 4 -9.10 19.54 10.71
CA ALA A 4 -9.39 20.93 11.07
C ALA A 4 -9.73 21.78 9.83
N LEU A 5 -9.09 21.47 8.69
CA LEU A 5 -9.37 22.12 7.40
C LEU A 5 -10.78 21.87 6.87
N ALA A 6 -11.45 20.79 7.31
CA ALA A 6 -12.81 20.45 6.87
C ALA A 6 -13.88 21.04 7.80
N GLU A 7 -13.48 21.61 8.94
CA GLU A 7 -14.39 22.19 9.93
C GLU A 7 -14.40 23.74 9.83
N ASP A 8 -13.43 24.34 9.13
CA ASP A 8 -13.27 25.78 8.97
C ASP A 8 -13.32 26.17 7.48
N GLU A 9 -14.51 26.59 7.03
CA GLU A 9 -14.77 26.96 5.63
C GLU A 9 -13.94 28.16 5.14
N GLU A 10 -13.46 29.03 6.04
CA GLU A 10 -12.64 30.19 5.66
C GLU A 10 -11.19 29.78 5.36
N GLU A 11 -10.60 28.91 6.20
CA GLU A 11 -9.27 28.34 5.94
C GLU A 11 -9.28 27.39 4.71
N GLU A 12 -10.37 26.65 4.50
CA GLU A 12 -10.54 25.78 3.33
C GLU A 12 -10.48 26.56 2.02
N ASN A 13 -11.22 27.67 1.93
CA ASN A 13 -11.28 28.51 0.73
C ASN A 13 -9.94 29.22 0.43
N GLN A 14 -9.11 29.47 1.44
CA GLN A 14 -7.79 30.06 1.24
C GLN A 14 -6.79 29.03 0.68
N ILE A 15 -6.95 27.75 1.02
CA ILE A 15 -5.99 26.69 0.67
C ILE A 15 -6.40 25.95 -0.62
N LEU A 16 -7.70 25.72 -0.83
CA LEU A 16 -8.25 25.05 -2.00
C LEU A 16 -8.56 26.02 -3.16
N ALA A 17 -7.75 27.06 -3.32
CA ALA A 17 -7.87 27.99 -4.43
C ALA A 17 -7.36 27.33 -5.73
N PRO A 18 -8.17 27.23 -6.80
CA PRO A 18 -7.72 26.68 -8.06
C PRO A 18 -6.62 27.55 -8.68
N SER A 19 -5.55 26.92 -9.16
CA SER A 19 -4.49 27.62 -9.90
C SER A 19 -5.06 28.19 -11.21
N LYS A 20 -4.68 29.44 -11.51
CA LYS A 20 -4.99 30.09 -12.80
C LYS A 20 -4.11 29.56 -13.94
N GLU A 21 -2.93 29.06 -13.61
CA GLU A 21 -1.95 28.56 -14.57
C GLU A 21 -2.05 27.04 -14.69
N ARG A 22 -1.95 26.55 -15.93
CA ARG A 22 -1.87 25.11 -16.21
C ARG A 22 -0.50 24.59 -15.83
N VAL A 23 -0.48 23.51 -15.07
CA VAL A 23 0.77 22.86 -14.64
C VAL A 23 1.25 21.87 -15.69
N SER A 24 2.55 21.86 -15.96
CA SER A 24 3.15 20.86 -16.83
C SER A 24 3.23 19.49 -16.18
N MET A 25 2.67 18.47 -16.84
CA MET A 25 2.81 17.07 -16.42
C MET A 25 4.27 16.63 -16.27
N ALA A 26 5.20 17.15 -17.08
CA ALA A 26 6.62 16.84 -16.92
C ALA A 26 7.16 17.31 -15.56
N ASN A 27 6.72 18.49 -15.09
CA ASN A 27 7.09 19.02 -13.78
C ASN A 27 6.43 18.23 -12.65
N VAL A 28 5.16 17.85 -12.80
CA VAL A 28 4.44 17.00 -11.82
C VAL A 28 5.18 15.68 -11.62
N LEU A 29 5.49 14.99 -12.72
CA LEU A 29 6.19 13.69 -12.67
C LEU A 29 7.63 13.83 -12.15
N PHE A 30 8.31 14.93 -12.46
CA PHE A 30 9.62 15.22 -11.88
C PHE A 30 9.56 15.40 -10.37
N CYS A 31 8.61 16.21 -9.88
CA CYS A 31 8.40 16.41 -8.44
C CYS A 31 8.05 15.10 -7.75
N ALA A 32 7.19 14.28 -8.36
CA ALA A 32 6.87 12.94 -7.85
C ALA A 32 8.13 12.08 -7.74
N ASN A 33 8.99 12.07 -8.76
CA ASN A 33 10.26 11.34 -8.74
C ASN A 33 11.14 11.78 -7.55
N GLN A 34 11.32 13.10 -7.36
CA GLN A 34 12.06 13.63 -6.22
C GLN A 34 11.50 13.18 -4.86
N ILE A 35 10.17 13.14 -4.71
CA ILE A 35 9.51 12.66 -3.49
C ILE A 35 9.82 11.18 -3.26
N PHE A 36 9.69 10.34 -4.30
CA PHE A 36 9.94 8.90 -4.19
C PHE A 36 11.41 8.60 -3.87
N THR A 37 12.35 9.35 -4.44
CA THR A 37 13.78 9.18 -4.16
C THR A 37 14.17 9.67 -2.76
N SER A 38 13.69 10.86 -2.36
CA SER A 38 14.16 11.51 -1.12
C SER A 38 13.44 11.03 0.14
N LYS A 39 12.12 10.82 0.06
CA LYS A 39 11.28 10.53 1.23
C LYS A 39 10.78 9.10 1.29
N ALA A 40 10.78 8.38 0.17
CA ALA A 40 10.17 7.05 0.08
C ALA A 40 11.12 5.93 -0.40
N SER A 41 12.44 6.12 -0.23
CA SER A 41 13.45 5.16 -0.69
C SER A 41 13.28 3.75 -0.10
N ASN A 42 12.78 3.62 1.13
CA ASN A 42 12.63 2.34 1.83
C ASN A 42 11.23 1.71 1.73
N PHE A 43 10.31 2.28 0.93
CA PHE A 43 8.98 1.70 0.78
C PHE A 43 8.98 0.61 -0.29
N LEU A 44 8.41 -0.55 0.08
CA LEU A 44 8.34 -1.74 -0.77
C LEU A 44 7.35 -1.59 -1.93
N SER A 45 6.33 -0.75 -1.77
CA SER A 45 5.35 -0.43 -2.81
C SER A 45 5.34 1.09 -3.00
N ARG A 46 5.48 1.52 -4.26
CA ARG A 46 5.51 2.93 -4.65
C ARG A 46 4.46 3.13 -5.73
N ARG A 47 3.37 3.82 -5.39
CA ARG A 47 2.24 4.05 -6.30
C ARG A 47 1.96 5.54 -6.40
N LEU A 48 1.78 6.02 -7.63
CA LEU A 48 1.36 7.39 -7.93
C LEU A 48 -0.05 7.35 -8.50
N PHE A 49 -1.02 7.88 -7.75
CA PHE A 49 -2.40 8.01 -8.22
C PHE A 49 -2.61 9.37 -8.88
N ILE A 50 -3.02 9.37 -10.15
CA ILE A 50 -3.36 10.59 -10.90
C ILE A 50 -4.87 10.63 -11.07
N ILE A 51 -5.49 11.69 -10.52
CA ILE A 51 -6.93 11.95 -10.67
C ILE A 51 -7.05 13.18 -11.59
N THR A 52 -7.74 13.04 -12.72
CA THR A 52 -7.80 14.10 -13.73
C THR A 52 -9.03 13.97 -14.62
N ASP A 53 -9.59 15.10 -15.01
CA ASP A 53 -10.67 15.27 -15.98
C ASP A 53 -10.16 15.69 -17.37
N SER A 54 -8.88 16.05 -17.48
CA SER A 54 -8.21 16.44 -18.73
C SER A 54 -7.50 15.24 -19.35
N ASP A 55 -7.95 14.81 -20.51
CA ASP A 55 -7.41 13.65 -21.24
C ASP A 55 -6.17 13.97 -22.09
N ASN A 56 -5.98 15.24 -22.50
CA ASN A 56 -4.85 15.71 -23.29
C ASN A 56 -4.26 17.04 -22.78
N PRO A 57 -3.51 17.03 -21.66
CA PRO A 57 -3.01 18.25 -21.01
C PRO A 57 -2.03 19.08 -21.87
N HIS A 58 -1.37 18.47 -22.87
CA HIS A 58 -0.35 19.08 -23.72
C HIS A 58 -0.69 18.97 -25.21
N ALA A 59 -1.95 19.19 -25.57
CA ALA A 59 -2.46 18.96 -26.93
C ALA A 59 -1.68 19.72 -28.02
N GLU A 60 -1.25 20.94 -27.72
CA GLU A 60 -0.59 21.86 -28.67
C GLU A 60 0.94 21.78 -28.62
N ASP A 61 1.50 21.20 -27.56
CA ASP A 61 2.94 21.19 -27.32
C ASP A 61 3.52 19.77 -27.29
N ARG A 62 4.03 19.35 -28.45
CA ARG A 62 4.69 18.06 -28.62
C ARG A 62 5.94 17.91 -27.75
N THR A 63 6.66 18.99 -27.47
CA THR A 63 7.89 18.95 -26.66
C THR A 63 7.58 18.68 -25.20
N MET A 64 6.50 19.27 -24.69
CA MET A 64 6.04 19.05 -23.31
C MET A 64 5.43 17.66 -23.13
N ARG A 65 4.76 17.15 -24.18
CA ARG A 65 4.31 15.75 -24.20
C ARG A 65 5.48 14.77 -24.12
N SER A 66 6.48 14.92 -24.99
CA SER A 66 7.64 14.01 -24.99
C SER A 66 8.42 14.09 -23.68
N ALA A 67 8.58 15.29 -23.12
CA ALA A 67 9.19 15.48 -21.80
C ALA A 67 8.42 14.71 -20.71
N ALA A 68 7.09 14.78 -20.70
CA ALA A 68 6.27 14.03 -19.74
C ALA A 68 6.43 12.51 -19.88
N THR A 69 6.46 11.98 -21.11
CA THR A 69 6.71 10.56 -21.38
C THR A 69 8.06 10.11 -20.85
N VAL A 70 9.13 10.90 -21.06
CA VAL A 70 10.45 10.58 -20.52
C VAL A 70 10.42 10.55 -18.99
N ARG A 71 9.78 11.52 -18.33
CA ARG A 71 9.67 11.52 -16.85
C ARG A 71 8.81 10.39 -16.31
N ALA A 72 7.79 9.96 -17.05
CA ALA A 72 7.00 8.79 -16.70
C ALA A 72 7.84 7.52 -16.75
N LYS A 73 8.72 7.40 -17.77
CA LYS A 73 9.67 6.30 -17.86
C LYS A 73 10.64 6.27 -16.67
N ASP A 74 11.16 7.43 -16.27
CA ASP A 74 12.05 7.51 -15.11
C ASP A 74 11.39 6.96 -13.83
N LEU A 75 10.09 7.24 -13.64
CA LEU A 75 9.30 6.71 -12.53
C LEU A 75 9.10 5.20 -12.63
N TYR A 76 8.83 4.69 -13.83
CA TYR A 76 8.71 3.25 -14.07
C TYR A 76 10.03 2.52 -13.79
N ASP A 77 11.15 3.06 -14.26
CA ASP A 77 12.49 2.50 -14.02
C ASP A 77 12.85 2.55 -12.51
N LEU A 78 12.30 3.51 -11.76
CA LEU A 78 12.39 3.59 -10.29
C LEU A 78 11.48 2.56 -9.56
N GLY A 79 10.65 1.81 -10.29
CA GLY A 79 9.68 0.88 -9.74
C GLY A 79 8.41 1.53 -9.19
N VAL A 80 8.08 2.75 -9.64
CA VAL A 80 6.84 3.44 -9.28
C VAL A 80 5.74 3.03 -10.25
N ILE A 81 4.62 2.56 -9.71
CA ILE A 81 3.43 2.23 -10.48
C ILE A 81 2.56 3.48 -10.59
N ILE A 82 2.33 3.96 -11.81
CA ILE A 82 1.42 5.07 -12.06
C ILE A 82 0.03 4.49 -12.32
N GLU A 83 -0.98 4.98 -11.60
CA GLU A 83 -2.37 4.60 -11.80
C GLU A 83 -3.23 5.83 -12.08
N LEU A 84 -4.02 5.75 -13.14
CA LEU A 84 -4.91 6.82 -13.58
C LEU A 84 -6.35 6.56 -13.12
N PHE A 85 -6.95 7.59 -12.54
CA PHE A 85 -8.38 7.71 -12.24
C PHE A 85 -8.96 8.84 -13.10
N PRO A 86 -9.39 8.53 -14.33
CA PRO A 86 -9.98 9.51 -15.22
C PRO A 86 -11.38 9.90 -14.75
N ILE A 87 -11.74 11.16 -14.96
CA ILE A 87 -13.09 11.69 -14.70
C ILE A 87 -13.68 12.17 -16.02
N SER A 88 -14.74 11.52 -16.50
CA SER A 88 -15.48 11.98 -17.68
C SER A 88 -16.43 13.10 -17.29
N LYS A 89 -16.47 14.19 -18.07
CA LYS A 89 -17.46 15.27 -17.90
C LYS A 89 -18.75 14.93 -18.64
N PRO A 90 -19.90 15.53 -18.30
CA PRO A 90 -21.15 15.31 -19.04
C PRO A 90 -21.03 15.58 -20.54
N GLU A 91 -20.20 16.55 -20.92
CA GLU A 91 -19.99 16.97 -22.32
C GLU A 91 -18.78 16.30 -22.98
N HIS A 92 -17.95 15.59 -22.21
CA HIS A 92 -16.66 15.06 -22.68
C HIS A 92 -16.33 13.72 -22.02
N GLU A 93 -16.31 12.67 -22.83
CA GLU A 93 -15.82 11.36 -22.40
C GLU A 93 -14.28 11.33 -22.40
N PHE A 94 -13.70 10.86 -21.30
CA PHE A 94 -12.26 10.84 -21.14
C PHE A 94 -11.59 9.80 -22.05
N ASP A 95 -10.72 10.26 -22.95
CA ASP A 95 -9.97 9.39 -23.86
C ASP A 95 -8.50 9.23 -23.45
N ARG A 96 -8.17 8.07 -22.85
CA ARG A 96 -6.82 7.77 -22.37
C ARG A 96 -5.78 7.67 -23.50
N SER A 97 -6.20 7.32 -24.71
CA SER A 97 -5.29 7.10 -25.84
C SER A 97 -4.60 8.39 -26.30
N LYS A 98 -5.21 9.55 -25.99
CA LYS A 98 -4.67 10.85 -26.38
C LYS A 98 -3.37 11.20 -25.70
N PHE A 99 -3.09 10.71 -24.49
CA PHE A 99 -1.87 11.09 -23.75
C PHE A 99 -1.42 10.02 -22.76
N TYR A 100 -2.35 9.46 -21.97
CA TYR A 100 -2.00 8.67 -20.80
C TYR A 100 -1.62 7.22 -21.10
N ASP A 101 -1.93 6.67 -22.28
CA ASP A 101 -1.42 5.37 -22.71
C ASP A 101 0.12 5.36 -22.80
N ASP A 102 0.75 6.51 -23.11
CA ASP A 102 2.21 6.68 -23.13
C ASP A 102 2.82 6.90 -21.74
N ILE A 103 1.99 7.16 -20.72
CA ILE A 103 2.40 7.52 -19.35
C ILE A 103 2.19 6.34 -18.38
N VAL A 104 1.07 5.62 -18.54
CA VAL A 104 0.67 4.52 -17.65
C VAL A 104 1.22 3.20 -18.18
N TYR A 105 2.36 2.80 -17.65
CA TYR A 105 2.97 1.51 -17.99
C TYR A 105 2.16 0.35 -17.41
N LYS A 106 1.80 -0.62 -18.27
CA LYS A 106 1.14 -1.86 -17.85
C LYS A 106 2.17 -2.80 -17.22
N THR A 107 2.00 -3.10 -15.95
CA THR A 107 2.72 -4.19 -15.25
C THR A 107 2.41 -5.53 -15.91
N ALA A 108 3.44 -6.34 -16.19
CA ALA A 108 3.31 -7.61 -16.90
C ALA A 108 2.39 -8.60 -16.16
N PRO A 109 1.64 -9.48 -16.88
CA PRO A 109 0.63 -10.40 -16.31
C PRO A 109 1.16 -11.52 -15.39
N GLY A 110 2.37 -11.41 -14.85
CA GLY A 110 2.96 -12.33 -13.86
C GLY A 110 3.49 -11.65 -12.59
N ASP A 111 3.39 -10.32 -12.48
CA ASP A 111 3.80 -9.60 -11.28
C ASP A 111 2.68 -9.69 -10.21
N PRO A 112 2.96 -10.07 -8.94
CA PRO A 112 1.98 -9.99 -7.86
C PRO A 112 1.42 -8.57 -7.61
N GLU A 113 2.14 -7.52 -8.03
CA GLU A 113 1.66 -6.14 -8.04
C GLU A 113 0.89 -5.79 -9.33
N ALA A 114 0.90 -6.66 -10.35
CA ALA A 114 0.10 -6.44 -11.55
C ALA A 114 -1.38 -6.52 -11.22
N SER A 115 -2.04 -5.38 -11.39
CA SER A 115 -3.49 -5.32 -11.36
C SER A 115 -4.05 -6.21 -12.46
N ALA A 116 -4.72 -7.31 -12.11
CA ALA A 116 -5.45 -8.14 -13.06
C ALA A 116 -6.51 -7.35 -13.88
N PHE A 117 -6.81 -6.10 -13.49
CA PHE A 117 -7.75 -5.19 -14.12
C PHE A 117 -7.13 -4.20 -15.12
N THR A 118 -5.81 -4.16 -15.34
CA THR A 118 -5.25 -3.32 -16.43
C THR A 118 -5.55 -3.88 -17.83
N ALA A 119 -6.03 -5.12 -17.93
CA ALA A 119 -6.45 -5.76 -19.19
C ALA A 119 -7.94 -5.52 -19.53
N ALA A 120 -8.81 -5.32 -18.53
CA ALA A 120 -10.23 -5.07 -18.72
C ALA A 120 -10.53 -3.64 -18.28
N GLY A 121 -10.81 -2.77 -19.25
CA GLY A 121 -10.90 -1.31 -19.10
C GLY A 121 -11.42 -0.84 -17.75
N THR A 122 -10.63 0.01 -17.09
CA THR A 122 -11.09 0.81 -15.95
C THR A 122 -12.39 1.48 -16.38
N GLN A 123 -13.52 1.06 -15.82
CA GLN A 123 -14.79 1.76 -16.02
C GLN A 123 -14.56 3.21 -15.61
N VAL A 124 -14.55 4.11 -16.59
CA VAL A 124 -14.36 5.54 -16.34
C VAL A 124 -15.64 6.00 -15.67
N PRO A 125 -15.60 6.43 -14.41
CA PRO A 125 -16.81 6.89 -13.76
C PRO A 125 -17.25 8.20 -14.42
N ASN A 126 -18.51 8.23 -14.85
CA ASN A 126 -19.11 9.39 -15.49
C ASN A 126 -19.49 10.43 -14.44
N ALA A 127 -19.05 11.69 -14.61
CA ALA A 127 -19.43 12.80 -13.74
C ALA A 127 -20.82 13.37 -14.04
N SER A 128 -21.61 12.72 -14.89
CA SER A 128 -22.99 13.11 -15.22
C SER A 128 -24.04 12.68 -14.18
N GLY A 129 -23.63 12.04 -13.08
CA GLY A 129 -24.47 11.71 -11.93
C GLY A 129 -24.08 12.44 -10.64
N ASP A 130 -24.88 12.22 -9.58
CA ASP A 130 -24.70 12.77 -8.23
C ASP A 130 -23.24 12.69 -7.77
N GLY A 131 -22.58 13.83 -7.50
CA GLY A 131 -21.13 13.91 -7.28
C GLY A 131 -20.62 13.05 -6.12
N ILE A 132 -21.51 12.73 -5.17
CA ILE A 132 -21.25 11.82 -4.05
C ILE A 132 -21.06 10.38 -4.54
N SER A 133 -21.82 9.95 -5.55
CA SER A 133 -21.69 8.60 -6.16
C SER A 133 -20.37 8.45 -6.92
N LEU A 134 -19.92 9.50 -7.60
CA LEU A 134 -18.61 9.58 -8.24
C LEU A 134 -17.50 9.50 -7.19
N LEU A 135 -17.59 10.29 -6.12
CA LEU A 135 -16.62 10.28 -5.03
C LEU A 135 -16.52 8.89 -4.38
N ASN A 136 -17.66 8.26 -4.05
CA ASN A 136 -17.68 6.93 -3.46
C ASN A 136 -17.09 5.86 -4.40
N SER A 137 -17.36 5.98 -5.70
CA SER A 137 -16.78 5.09 -6.71
C SER A 137 -15.26 5.27 -6.82
N LEU A 138 -14.79 6.52 -6.82
CA LEU A 138 -13.35 6.84 -6.80
C LEU A 138 -12.69 6.34 -5.52
N LEU A 139 -13.28 6.59 -4.35
CA LEU A 139 -12.78 6.10 -3.06
C LEU A 139 -12.71 4.58 -3.03
N SER A 140 -13.73 3.88 -3.51
CA SER A 140 -13.74 2.42 -3.61
C SER A 140 -12.63 1.93 -4.54
N SER A 141 -12.46 2.58 -5.70
CA SER A 141 -11.44 2.23 -6.69
C SER A 141 -10.02 2.48 -6.14
N VAL A 142 -9.79 3.62 -5.49
CA VAL A 142 -8.52 3.93 -4.80
C VAL A 142 -8.26 2.95 -3.66
N ASN A 143 -9.23 2.69 -2.78
CA ASN A 143 -9.08 1.77 -1.66
C ASN A 143 -8.73 0.36 -2.14
N SER A 144 -9.37 -0.11 -3.22
CA SER A 144 -9.08 -1.42 -3.82
C SER A 144 -7.66 -1.57 -4.36
N ARG A 145 -6.97 -0.45 -4.62
CA ARG A 145 -5.61 -0.41 -5.21
C ARG A 145 -4.55 0.19 -4.26
N SER A 146 -4.97 0.76 -3.14
CA SER A 146 -4.10 1.41 -2.16
C SER A 146 -3.19 0.44 -1.41
N VAL A 147 -3.65 -0.81 -1.19
CA VAL A 147 -2.91 -1.81 -0.43
C VAL A 147 -2.44 -2.93 -1.37
N PRO A 148 -1.11 -3.21 -1.42
CA PRO A 148 -0.60 -4.33 -2.20
C PRO A 148 -1.15 -5.66 -1.68
N ARG A 149 -1.36 -6.63 -2.59
CA ARG A 149 -1.86 -7.96 -2.20
C ARG A 149 -0.80 -8.68 -1.37
N ARG A 150 -1.12 -8.98 -0.11
CA ARG A 150 -0.20 -9.71 0.79
C ARG A 150 -0.66 -11.16 0.94
N ALA A 151 0.15 -12.09 0.45
CA ALA A 151 -0.05 -13.51 0.66
C ALA A 151 0.11 -13.86 2.15
N LEU A 152 -0.85 -14.62 2.69
CA LEU A 152 -0.75 -15.16 4.05
C LEU A 152 0.17 -16.38 4.07
N PHE A 153 0.03 -17.25 3.06
CA PHE A 153 0.88 -18.42 2.89
C PHE A 153 1.00 -18.80 1.42
N LYS A 154 2.07 -19.53 1.10
CA LYS A 154 2.27 -20.22 -0.18
C LYS A 154 2.56 -21.68 0.12
N ILE A 155 1.71 -22.59 -0.33
CA ILE A 155 1.86 -24.04 -0.10
C ILE A 155 1.64 -24.81 -1.40
N PRO A 156 2.39 -25.90 -1.64
CA PRO A 156 2.10 -26.81 -2.74
C PRO A 156 0.87 -27.68 -2.40
N LEU A 157 -0.13 -27.69 -3.28
CA LEU A 157 -1.21 -28.66 -3.28
C LEU A 157 -0.87 -29.79 -4.23
N GLU A 158 -0.73 -31.00 -3.70
CA GLU A 158 -0.42 -32.21 -4.46
C GLU A 158 -1.73 -32.98 -4.73
N PHE A 159 -2.05 -33.24 -6.01
CA PHE A 159 -3.20 -34.08 -6.34
C PHE A 159 -2.78 -35.52 -6.65
N SER A 160 -1.55 -35.72 -7.15
CA SER A 160 -0.96 -37.03 -7.39
C SER A 160 0.56 -36.97 -7.30
N PRO A 161 1.26 -38.12 -7.17
CA PRO A 161 2.71 -38.16 -7.25
C PRO A 161 3.15 -37.54 -8.58
N ASN A 162 3.90 -36.43 -8.51
CA ASN A 162 4.36 -35.59 -9.63
C ASN A 162 3.38 -34.55 -10.19
N PHE A 163 2.17 -34.40 -9.63
CA PHE A 163 1.27 -33.29 -9.97
C PHE A 163 1.04 -32.37 -8.77
N LYS A 164 1.78 -31.26 -8.75
CA LYS A 164 1.75 -30.27 -7.67
C LYS A 164 1.45 -28.89 -8.24
N ILE A 165 0.48 -28.19 -7.66
CA ILE A 165 0.14 -26.81 -7.97
C ILE A 165 0.46 -25.95 -6.75
N SER A 166 1.19 -24.86 -6.91
CA SER A 166 1.42 -23.93 -5.80
C SER A 166 0.19 -23.05 -5.58
N ILE A 167 -0.39 -23.12 -4.38
CA ILE A 167 -1.50 -22.28 -3.96
C ILE A 167 -0.97 -21.13 -3.10
N THR A 168 -1.41 -19.92 -3.42
CA THR A 168 -1.18 -18.74 -2.58
C THR A 168 -2.49 -18.39 -1.88
N GLY A 169 -2.51 -18.47 -0.55
CA GLY A 169 -3.65 -18.07 0.28
C GLY A 169 -3.59 -16.58 0.61
N TYR A 170 -4.72 -15.88 0.52
CA TYR A 170 -4.85 -14.47 0.87
C TYR A 170 -5.86 -14.29 2.01
N LEU A 171 -5.60 -13.34 2.91
CA LEU A 171 -6.53 -12.97 3.97
C LEU A 171 -7.41 -11.80 3.50
N ILE A 172 -8.62 -12.10 3.06
CA ILE A 172 -9.56 -11.08 2.53
C ILE A 172 -10.16 -10.25 3.66
N PHE A 173 -10.49 -10.90 4.78
CA PHE A 173 -11.08 -10.27 5.95
C PHE A 173 -10.19 -10.47 7.17
N LYS A 174 -9.88 -9.37 7.87
CA LYS A 174 -9.16 -9.39 9.14
C LYS A 174 -9.93 -8.54 10.14
N ARG A 175 -10.21 -9.11 11.32
CA ARG A 175 -10.81 -8.36 12.42
C ARG A 175 -9.89 -7.21 12.82
N GLN A 176 -10.43 -5.99 12.85
CA GLN A 176 -9.70 -4.82 13.33
C GLN A 176 -9.65 -4.88 14.86
N GLU A 177 -8.44 -5.02 15.40
CA GLU A 177 -8.18 -4.94 16.82
C GLU A 177 -7.52 -3.57 17.13
N PRO A 178 -7.78 -2.97 18.31
CA PRO A 178 -7.09 -1.77 18.72
C PRO A 178 -5.57 -1.95 18.60
N SER A 179 -4.88 -0.91 18.11
CA SER A 179 -3.43 -0.94 18.01
C SER A 179 -2.82 -1.24 19.38
N ARG A 180 -1.81 -2.10 19.44
CA ARG A 180 -1.13 -2.44 20.69
C ARG A 180 -0.57 -1.17 21.32
N SER A 181 -0.87 -0.96 22.60
CA SER A 181 -0.26 0.13 23.37
C SER A 181 1.25 -0.07 23.43
N CYS A 182 2.01 0.98 23.11
CA CYS A 182 3.46 1.02 23.27
C CYS A 182 3.82 1.89 24.47
N TYR A 183 4.86 1.51 25.20
CA TYR A 183 5.40 2.34 26.29
C TYR A 183 6.22 3.48 25.71
N VAL A 184 5.93 4.70 26.13
CA VAL A 184 6.65 5.91 25.73
C VAL A 184 7.38 6.47 26.94
N TRP A 185 8.68 6.66 26.80
CA TRP A 185 9.51 7.35 27.79
C TRP A 185 9.44 8.86 27.54
N LEU A 186 8.89 9.59 28.52
CA LEU A 186 8.73 11.05 28.48
C LEU A 186 9.75 11.79 29.37
N GLY A 187 10.68 11.08 30.01
CA GLY A 187 11.66 11.68 30.91
C GLY A 187 12.84 12.36 30.22
N GLY A 188 12.90 12.36 28.88
CA GLY A 188 13.94 13.03 28.10
C GLY A 188 13.41 14.24 27.34
N GLU A 189 14.30 14.99 26.69
CA GLU A 189 13.95 16.15 25.84
C GLU A 189 13.05 15.77 24.65
N LYS A 190 13.16 14.51 24.18
CA LYS A 190 12.32 13.95 23.11
C LYS A 190 11.61 12.69 23.61
N PRO A 191 10.30 12.53 23.35
CA PRO A 191 9.60 11.27 23.59
C PRO A 191 10.28 10.11 22.86
N ALA A 192 10.61 9.05 23.59
CA ALA A 192 11.26 7.87 23.02
C ALA A 192 10.39 6.61 23.22
N LEU A 193 10.38 5.71 22.23
CA LEU A 193 9.70 4.42 22.34
C LEU A 193 10.53 3.46 23.18
N ALA A 194 9.95 2.88 24.22
CA ALA A 194 10.64 1.91 25.07
C ALA A 194 10.71 0.53 24.39
N LYS A 195 11.88 -0.09 24.41
CA LYS A 195 12.11 -1.46 23.91
C LYS A 195 12.03 -2.44 25.08
N GLY A 196 10.96 -3.21 25.16
CA GLY A 196 10.80 -4.27 26.17
C GLY A 196 11.70 -5.47 25.89
N THR A 197 12.40 -5.96 26.90
CA THR A 197 13.17 -7.21 26.86
C THR A 197 12.74 -8.10 28.03
N THR A 198 12.33 -9.34 27.73
CA THR A 198 11.96 -10.32 28.75
C THR A 198 13.04 -11.40 28.84
N ILE A 199 13.59 -11.59 30.04
CA ILE A 199 14.55 -12.64 30.37
C ILE A 199 13.99 -13.50 31.50
N GLN A 200 14.18 -14.82 31.40
CA GLN A 200 13.84 -15.75 32.48
C GLN A 200 15.08 -16.00 33.33
N ILE A 201 14.91 -15.90 34.65
CA ILE A 201 15.99 -15.99 35.62
C ILE A 201 15.63 -17.07 36.63
N ALA A 202 16.61 -17.90 37.02
CA ALA A 202 16.45 -18.89 38.08
C ALA A 202 16.37 -18.19 39.44
N ASP A 203 15.38 -18.55 40.24
CA ASP A 203 15.10 -17.91 41.53
C ASP A 203 16.27 -18.05 42.50
N ASP A 204 16.88 -19.24 42.56
CA ASP A 204 17.94 -19.55 43.53
C ASP A 204 19.30 -18.92 43.17
N THR A 205 19.61 -18.81 41.87
CA THR A 205 20.98 -18.48 41.39
C THR A 205 21.06 -17.15 40.67
N ALA A 206 19.92 -16.47 40.45
CA ALA A 206 19.79 -15.27 39.63
C ALA A 206 20.45 -15.39 38.23
N ARG A 207 20.68 -16.62 37.75
CA ARG A 207 21.27 -16.89 36.44
C ARG A 207 20.17 -16.88 35.38
N THR A 208 20.48 -16.30 34.22
CA THR A 208 19.61 -16.38 33.03
C THR A 208 19.47 -17.84 32.59
N ILE A 209 18.23 -18.29 32.46
CA ILE A 209 17.89 -19.66 32.05
C ILE A 209 17.93 -19.74 30.53
N GLU A 210 18.64 -20.74 30.01
CA GLU A 210 18.68 -21.01 28.57
C GLU A 210 17.45 -21.79 28.12
N LYS A 211 17.02 -21.61 26.87
CA LYS A 211 15.81 -22.27 26.35
C LYS A 211 15.86 -23.80 26.42
N ALA A 212 17.06 -24.40 26.39
CA ALA A 212 17.27 -25.84 26.51
C ALA A 212 17.04 -26.37 27.93
N GLU A 213 17.18 -25.52 28.95
CA GLU A 213 16.98 -25.88 30.36
C GLU A 213 15.48 -25.85 30.73
N ILE A 214 14.64 -25.24 29.88
CA ILE A 214 13.19 -25.12 30.10
C ILE A 214 12.47 -26.40 29.66
N ARG A 215 11.77 -27.05 30.60
CA ARG A 215 10.85 -28.15 30.33
C ARG A 215 9.41 -27.74 30.62
N LYS A 216 8.48 -28.19 29.77
CA LYS A 216 7.04 -28.00 30.00
C LYS A 216 6.47 -29.26 30.61
N ALA A 217 5.73 -29.12 31.70
CA ALA A 217 5.13 -30.24 32.38
C ALA A 217 3.60 -30.11 32.45
N TYR A 218 2.92 -31.22 32.21
CA TYR A 218 1.47 -31.34 32.31
C TYR A 218 1.15 -32.35 33.42
N LYS A 219 0.16 -32.03 34.25
CA LYS A 219 -0.32 -32.92 35.30
C LYS A 219 -1.56 -33.66 34.82
N PHE A 220 -1.52 -34.99 34.83
CA PHE A 220 -2.65 -35.86 34.51
C PHE A 220 -2.80 -36.92 35.60
N GLY A 221 -3.98 -36.99 36.24
CA GLY A 221 -4.28 -38.08 37.19
C GLY A 221 -3.37 -38.18 38.41
N GLY A 222 -2.67 -37.11 38.78
CA GLY A 222 -1.70 -37.10 39.90
C GLY A 222 -0.25 -37.35 39.48
N GLU A 223 -0.02 -37.80 38.24
CA GLU A 223 1.33 -37.93 37.67
C GLU A 223 1.69 -36.70 36.83
N GLN A 224 2.98 -36.35 36.84
CA GLN A 224 3.52 -35.21 36.09
C GLN A 224 4.35 -35.73 34.92
N VAL A 225 3.92 -35.39 33.70
CA VAL A 225 4.66 -35.74 32.48
C VAL A 225 5.35 -34.48 31.97
N SER A 226 6.67 -34.54 31.83
CA SER A 226 7.49 -33.43 31.33
C SER A 226 7.96 -33.68 29.91
N PHE A 227 7.88 -32.66 29.07
CA PHE A 227 8.38 -32.66 27.70
C PHE A 227 9.40 -31.54 27.51
N THR A 228 10.41 -31.82 26.70
CA THR A 228 11.23 -30.78 26.09
C THR A 228 10.43 -30.05 25.00
N ILE A 229 10.88 -28.85 24.62
CA ILE A 229 10.24 -28.06 23.56
C ILE A 229 10.26 -28.84 22.23
N GLU A 230 11.33 -29.60 21.97
CA GLU A 230 11.48 -30.40 20.74
C GLU A 230 10.55 -31.61 20.73
N GLU A 231 10.39 -32.31 21.85
CA GLU A 231 9.44 -33.41 21.97
C GLU A 231 8.01 -32.91 21.81
N GLN A 232 7.69 -31.75 22.40
CA GLN A 232 6.36 -31.17 22.25
C GLN A 232 6.06 -30.75 20.81
N ALA A 233 7.04 -30.25 20.06
CA ALA A 233 6.82 -29.84 18.67
C ALA A 233 6.63 -31.03 17.70
N LYS A 234 7.01 -32.24 18.12
CA LYS A 234 6.82 -33.49 17.36
C LYS A 234 5.49 -34.20 17.66
N LEU A 235 4.84 -33.83 18.77
CA LEU A 235 3.48 -34.27 19.14
C LEU A 235 2.44 -33.50 18.33
#